data_AF-A0A417J577-F1
#
_entry.id   AF-A0A417J577-F1
#
_cell.length_a   1.000
_cell.length_b   1.000
_cell.length_c   1.000
_cell.angle_alpha   90.00
_cell.angle_beta   90.00
_cell.angle_gamma   90.00
#
_symmetry.space_group_name_H-M   'P 1'
#
loop_
_entity.id
_entity.type
_entity.pdbx_description
1 polymer ?
#
loop_
_entity_poly.entity_id
_entity_poly.type
_entity_poly.pdbx_seq_one_letter_code
_entity_poly.pdbx_strand_id
1 'polypeptide(L)'
;MAREVKKDAKEEMFKVFGEFESAEEINKSAEGLLEEGDKENLYVLAEENGLDKEDVDDFIDGMGAFCTPFSAAVGKLNIEKKYADKDTKMILNTIAAMAMTLCRDESFAAAVRGKGKSIKEIIGSMKSAAGKHKTGSMGVCCGTDKQLIAVIKAYYLDGKEAMEKMIESLY
;
A
#
# COMPACT_ATOMS: atom_id res chain seq x y z
N MET A 1 17.23 -3.72 -27.79
CA MET A 1 16.37 -3.07 -26.79
C MET A 1 15.83 -4.15 -25.88
N ALA A 2 16.33 -4.24 -24.64
CA ALA A 2 15.80 -5.17 -23.67
C ALA A 2 14.32 -4.83 -23.44
N ARG A 3 13.41 -5.78 -23.66
CA ARG A 3 12.04 -5.66 -23.16
C ARG A 3 12.18 -5.59 -21.63
N GLU A 4 11.86 -4.45 -21.04
CA GLU A 4 11.56 -4.40 -19.61
C GLU A 4 10.44 -5.42 -19.38
N VAL A 5 10.80 -6.54 -18.77
CA VAL A 5 9.84 -7.54 -18.34
C VAL A 5 8.99 -6.86 -17.29
N LYS A 6 7.71 -6.61 -17.61
CA LYS A 6 6.74 -6.10 -16.66
C LYS A 6 6.68 -7.11 -15.51
N LYS A 7 7.24 -6.75 -14.37
CA LYS A 7 7.10 -7.51 -13.15
C LYS A 7 5.92 -6.95 -12.37
N ASP A 8 5.00 -7.82 -11.97
CA ASP A 8 3.85 -7.42 -11.17
C ASP A 8 4.30 -7.00 -9.77
N ALA A 9 3.67 -5.95 -9.22
CA ALA A 9 3.95 -5.45 -7.86
C ALA A 9 3.96 -6.60 -6.82
N LYS A 10 3.04 -7.54 -7.01
CA LYS A 10 2.84 -8.68 -6.12
C LYS A 10 3.95 -9.74 -6.22
N GLU A 11 4.61 -9.85 -7.38
CA GLU A 11 5.73 -10.79 -7.59
C GLU A 11 7.05 -10.26 -7.01
N GLU A 12 7.23 -8.94 -6.95
CA GLU A 12 8.46 -8.33 -6.42
C GLU A 12 8.36 -7.91 -4.95
N MET A 13 7.15 -7.65 -4.43
CA MET A 13 6.94 -7.19 -3.05
C MET A 13 6.99 -8.31 -2.00
N PHE A 14 6.75 -9.57 -2.40
CA PHE A 14 6.50 -10.68 -1.47
C PHE A 14 7.27 -11.95 -1.86
N LYS A 15 8.42 -11.79 -2.51
CA LYS A 15 9.12 -12.89 -3.16
C LYS A 15 9.83 -13.79 -2.14
N VAL A 16 10.45 -13.17 -1.13
CA VAL A 16 11.25 -13.85 -0.12
C VAL A 16 10.44 -14.04 1.15
N PHE A 17 9.83 -12.97 1.67
CA PHE A 17 9.18 -13.01 2.99
C PHE A 17 7.66 -13.16 2.96
N GLY A 18 7.05 -13.01 1.79
CA GLY A 18 5.59 -13.04 1.66
C GLY A 18 4.92 -11.74 2.16
N GLU A 19 3.59 -11.74 2.15
CA GLU A 19 2.80 -10.59 2.60
C GLU A 19 2.53 -10.66 4.11
N PHE A 20 3.08 -9.68 4.84
CA PHE A 20 2.81 -9.43 6.26
C PHE A 20 1.52 -8.63 6.48
N GLU A 21 0.81 -8.97 7.57
CA GLU A 21 -0.40 -8.29 8.02
C GLU A 21 -0.10 -6.98 8.78
N SER A 22 1.05 -6.88 9.44
CA SER A 22 1.32 -5.75 10.35
C SER A 22 2.80 -5.38 10.47
N ALA A 23 3.07 -4.22 11.10
CA ALA A 23 4.43 -3.80 11.42
C ALA A 23 5.09 -4.72 12.45
N GLU A 24 4.31 -5.27 13.39
CA GLU A 24 4.79 -6.24 14.39
C GLU A 24 5.28 -7.53 13.75
N GLU A 25 4.60 -8.04 12.70
CA GLU A 25 5.07 -9.21 11.97
C GLU A 25 6.40 -8.93 11.25
N ILE A 26 6.53 -7.77 10.61
CA ILE A 26 7.78 -7.35 9.96
C ILE A 26 8.90 -7.24 11.00
N ASN A 27 8.64 -6.58 12.14
CA ASN A 27 9.63 -6.40 13.20
C ASN A 27 10.09 -7.74 13.79
N LYS A 28 9.17 -8.69 14.03
CA LYS A 28 9.53 -10.03 14.50
C LYS A 28 10.39 -10.79 13.50
N SER A 29 10.09 -10.68 12.20
CA SER A 29 10.95 -11.26 11.17
C SER A 29 12.34 -10.61 11.15
N ALA A 30 12.43 -9.29 11.30
CA ALA A 30 13.70 -8.57 11.38
C ALA A 30 14.52 -8.95 12.62
N GLU A 31 13.87 -9.07 13.79
CA GLU A 31 14.52 -9.52 15.04
C GLU A 31 15.11 -10.93 14.86
N GLY A 32 14.35 -11.87 14.29
CA GLY A 32 14.86 -13.22 14.01
C GLY A 32 16.07 -13.24 13.07
N LEU A 33 16.03 -12.46 11.99
CA LEU A 33 17.18 -12.32 11.07
C LEU A 33 18.41 -11.73 11.77
N LEU A 34 18.21 -10.74 12.63
CA LEU A 34 19.30 -10.13 13.38
C LEU A 34 19.92 -11.11 14.39
N GLU A 35 19.11 -11.89 15.10
CA GLU A 35 19.56 -12.94 16.03
C GLU A 35 20.37 -14.04 15.33
N GLU A 36 19.97 -14.40 14.10
CA GLU A 36 20.67 -15.37 13.25
C GLU A 36 21.93 -14.77 12.59
N GLY A 37 22.14 -13.45 12.71
CA GLY A 37 23.26 -12.73 12.08
C GLY A 37 23.09 -12.53 10.57
N ASP A 38 21.90 -12.75 10.03
CA ASP A 38 21.58 -12.65 8.60
C ASP A 38 21.25 -11.21 8.21
N LYS A 39 22.29 -10.37 8.20
CA LYS A 39 22.16 -8.95 7.88
C LYS A 39 21.80 -8.71 6.41
N GLU A 40 22.18 -9.60 5.49
CA GLU A 40 21.87 -9.44 4.07
C GLU A 40 20.35 -9.48 3.85
N ASN A 41 19.67 -10.43 4.50
CA ASN A 41 18.22 -10.55 4.40
C ASN A 41 17.44 -9.46 5.12
N LEU A 42 18.04 -8.71 6.05
CA LEU A 42 17.42 -7.49 6.59
C LEU A 42 17.23 -6.41 5.51
N TYR A 43 18.21 -6.22 4.63
CA TYR A 43 18.06 -5.28 3.52
C TYR A 43 17.05 -5.75 2.48
N VAL A 44 16.95 -7.07 2.25
CA VAL A 44 15.92 -7.64 1.37
C VAL A 44 14.53 -7.44 1.97
N LEU A 45 14.38 -7.66 3.28
CA LEU A 45 13.12 -7.43 4.01
C LEU A 45 12.69 -5.95 3.91
N ALA A 46 13.62 -5.02 4.04
CA ALA A 46 13.35 -3.60 3.88
C ALA A 46 12.92 -3.25 2.45
N GLU A 47 13.64 -3.75 1.43
CA GLU A 47 13.32 -3.51 0.02
C GLU A 47 11.91 -4.02 -0.33
N GLU A 48 11.56 -5.25 0.09
CA GLU A 48 10.24 -5.84 -0.12
C GLU A 48 9.12 -5.03 0.56
N ASN A 49 9.42 -4.37 1.67
CA ASN A 49 8.45 -3.56 2.42
C ASN A 49 8.51 -2.06 2.09
N GLY A 50 9.37 -1.64 1.16
CA GLY A 50 9.53 -0.24 0.76
C GLY A 50 10.09 0.66 1.86
N LEU A 51 10.93 0.09 2.74
CA LEU A 51 11.65 0.80 3.80
C LEU A 51 13.03 1.23 3.30
N ASP A 52 13.56 2.30 3.88
CA ASP A 52 14.85 2.84 3.47
C ASP A 52 15.99 2.05 4.10
N LYS A 53 17.14 1.97 3.41
CA LYS A 53 18.30 1.22 3.92
C LYS A 53 18.87 1.81 5.20
N GLU A 54 18.71 3.11 5.38
CA GLU A 54 19.11 3.84 6.58
C GLU A 54 18.33 3.35 7.81
N ASP A 55 17.04 3.01 7.67
CA ASP A 55 16.25 2.40 8.75
C ASP A 55 16.79 1.02 9.15
N VAL A 56 17.37 0.27 8.20
CA VAL A 56 17.99 -1.04 8.45
C VAL A 56 19.28 -0.90 9.24
N ASP A 57 20.12 0.07 8.86
CA ASP A 57 21.38 0.35 9.54
C ASP A 57 21.12 0.77 11.00
N ASP A 58 20.17 1.69 11.21
CA ASP A 58 19.72 2.11 12.54
C ASP A 58 19.22 0.92 13.38
N PHE A 59 18.42 0.02 12.79
CA PHE A 59 17.96 -1.19 13.47
C PHE A 59 19.10 -2.13 13.87
N ILE A 60 20.06 -2.38 12.95
CA ILE A 60 21.23 -3.22 13.21
C ILE A 60 22.08 -2.66 14.35
N ASP A 61 22.18 -1.33 14.45
CA ASP A 61 22.91 -0.61 15.50
C ASP A 61 22.08 -0.50 16.81
N GLY A 62 20.87 -1.05 16.85
CA GLY A 62 20.00 -1.09 18.03
C GLY A 62 19.26 0.22 18.30
N MET A 63 19.10 1.08 17.29
CA MET A 63 18.46 2.40 17.39
C MET A 63 16.94 2.38 17.15
N GLY A 64 16.25 1.34 17.63
CA GLY A 64 14.78 1.26 17.58
C GLY A 64 14.27 -0.01 16.94
N ALA A 65 12.99 0.00 16.56
CA ALA A 65 12.37 -1.10 15.82
C ALA A 65 12.64 -0.96 14.31
N PHE A 66 12.62 -2.08 13.59
CA PHE A 66 12.88 -2.12 12.16
C PHE A 66 11.89 -1.26 11.35
N CYS A 67 10.63 -1.18 11.79
CA CYS A 67 9.65 -0.26 11.25
C CYS A 67 8.58 0.13 12.28
N THR A 68 7.93 1.26 12.01
CA THR A 68 6.73 1.72 12.71
C THR A 68 5.48 1.38 11.89
N PRO A 69 4.27 1.41 12.47
CA PRO A 69 3.03 1.28 11.67
C PRO A 69 2.98 2.29 10.51
N PHE A 70 3.44 3.52 10.74
CA PHE A 70 3.53 4.54 9.71
C PHE A 70 4.49 4.16 8.57
N SER A 71 5.74 3.80 8.87
CA SER A 71 6.72 3.48 7.83
C SER A 71 6.37 2.18 7.09
N ALA A 72 5.83 1.18 7.78
CA ALA A 72 5.34 -0.06 7.17
C ALA A 72 4.18 0.18 6.18
N ALA A 73 3.26 1.09 6.53
CA ALA A 73 2.14 1.47 5.68
C ALA A 73 2.61 2.31 4.47
N VAL A 74 3.41 3.35 4.71
CA VAL A 74 3.93 4.23 3.65
C VAL A 74 4.83 3.46 2.69
N GLY A 75 5.68 2.57 3.19
CA GLY A 75 6.53 1.69 2.39
C GLY A 75 5.69 0.82 1.44
N LYS A 76 4.63 0.18 1.97
CA LYS A 76 3.67 -0.57 1.14
C LYS A 76 3.05 0.27 0.03
N LEU A 77 2.56 1.47 0.36
CA LEU A 77 1.98 2.39 -0.63
C LEU A 77 3.02 2.86 -1.67
N ASN A 78 4.28 3.04 -1.29
CA ASN A 78 5.37 3.38 -2.22
C ASN A 78 5.69 2.23 -3.18
N ILE A 79 5.67 0.98 -2.71
CA ILE A 79 5.81 -0.20 -3.58
C ILE A 79 4.66 -0.27 -4.59
N GLU A 80 3.41 -0.07 -4.14
CA GLU A 80 2.25 -0.03 -5.04
C GLU A 80 2.41 1.05 -6.13
N LYS A 81 2.95 2.23 -5.79
CA LYS A 81 3.25 3.30 -6.76
C LYS A 81 4.36 2.93 -7.74
N LYS A 82 5.44 2.30 -7.25
CA LYS A 82 6.60 1.88 -8.06
C LYS A 82 6.18 0.97 -9.21
N TYR A 83 5.23 0.07 -8.94
CA TYR A 83 4.76 -0.95 -9.89
C TYR A 83 3.36 -0.66 -10.46
N ALA A 84 2.89 0.59 -10.38
CA ALA A 84 1.59 0.98 -10.92
C ALA A 84 1.53 0.84 -12.46
N ASP A 85 0.42 0.30 -12.95
CA ASP A 85 0.15 0.18 -14.39
C ASP A 85 0.07 1.58 -15.04
N LYS A 86 0.60 1.74 -16.26
CA LYS A 86 0.63 3.04 -16.95
C LYS A 86 -0.76 3.71 -17.01
N ASP A 87 -1.81 2.93 -17.21
CA ASP A 87 -3.18 3.42 -17.36
C ASP A 87 -3.86 3.80 -16.03
N THR A 88 -3.31 3.37 -14.90
CA THR A 88 -3.83 3.67 -13.56
C THR A 88 -2.87 4.49 -12.72
N LYS A 89 -1.63 4.71 -13.17
CA LYS A 89 -0.55 5.35 -12.42
C LYS A 89 -0.94 6.70 -11.83
N MET A 90 -1.62 7.55 -12.60
CA MET A 90 -2.05 8.85 -12.11
C MET A 90 -3.08 8.73 -10.98
N ILE A 91 -4.11 7.89 -11.16
CA ILE A 91 -5.16 7.68 -10.15
C ILE A 91 -4.57 7.04 -8.90
N LEU A 92 -3.71 6.03 -9.07
CA LEU A 92 -3.03 5.34 -7.97
C LEU A 92 -2.17 6.31 -7.18
N ASN A 93 -1.37 7.14 -7.84
CA ASN A 93 -0.53 8.15 -7.17
C ASN A 93 -1.37 9.13 -6.35
N THR A 94 -2.52 9.57 -6.86
CA THR A 94 -3.43 10.46 -6.13
C THR A 94 -4.00 9.78 -4.88
N ILE A 95 -4.51 8.56 -5.00
CA ILE A 95 -5.04 7.79 -3.87
C ILE A 95 -3.94 7.53 -2.84
N ALA A 96 -2.76 7.10 -3.30
CA ALA A 96 -1.61 6.84 -2.42
C ALA A 96 -1.18 8.08 -1.66
N ALA A 97 -1.11 9.24 -2.32
CA ALA A 97 -0.75 10.50 -1.65
C ALA A 97 -1.75 10.86 -0.55
N MET A 98 -3.06 10.68 -0.78
CA MET A 98 -4.08 10.90 0.25
C MET A 98 -4.01 9.85 1.36
N ALA A 99 -3.78 8.57 1.04
CA ALA A 99 -3.63 7.53 2.05
C ALA A 99 -2.40 7.77 2.95
N MET A 100 -1.27 8.19 2.37
CA MET A 100 -0.04 8.50 3.12
C MET A 100 -0.25 9.63 4.14
N THR A 101 -1.07 10.64 3.84
CA THR A 101 -1.37 11.70 4.83
C THR A 101 -2.25 11.19 5.97
N LEU A 102 -3.15 10.25 5.69
CA LEU A 102 -4.01 9.61 6.68
C LEU A 102 -3.25 8.65 7.60
N CYS A 103 -2.15 8.04 7.15
CA CYS A 103 -1.32 7.14 7.96
C CYS A 103 -0.68 7.81 9.19
N ARG A 104 -0.79 9.13 9.37
CA ARG A 104 -0.43 9.78 10.63
C ARG A 104 -1.29 9.28 11.80
N ASP A 105 -2.50 8.81 11.51
CA ASP A 105 -3.29 8.03 12.44
C ASP A 105 -2.82 6.56 12.41
N GLU A 106 -2.38 6.07 13.56
CA GLU A 106 -1.77 4.74 13.67
C GLU A 106 -2.75 3.61 13.32
N SER A 107 -4.03 3.76 13.66
CA SER A 107 -5.06 2.76 13.34
C SER A 107 -5.30 2.68 11.83
N PHE A 108 -5.27 3.82 11.14
CA PHE A 108 -5.35 3.87 9.69
C PHE A 108 -4.09 3.30 9.04
N ALA A 109 -2.90 3.60 9.56
CA ALA A 109 -1.65 3.03 9.07
C ALA A 109 -1.64 1.49 9.17
N ALA A 110 -2.04 0.96 10.33
CA ALA A 110 -2.20 -0.48 10.53
C ALA A 110 -3.18 -1.09 9.52
N ALA A 111 -4.34 -0.44 9.31
CA ALA A 111 -5.32 -0.88 8.33
C ALA A 111 -4.81 -0.86 6.87
N VAL A 112 -3.96 0.11 6.51
CA VAL A 112 -3.29 0.15 5.21
C VAL A 112 -2.34 -1.03 5.04
N ARG A 113 -1.56 -1.34 6.08
CA ARG A 113 -0.60 -2.45 6.06
C ARG A 113 -1.29 -3.81 5.93
N GLY A 114 -2.50 -3.94 6.45
CA GLY A 114 -3.28 -5.18 6.48
C GLY A 114 -3.29 -5.99 5.17
N LYS A 115 -3.30 -7.31 5.30
CA LYS A 115 -3.07 -8.25 4.19
C LYS A 115 -4.19 -8.19 3.16
N GLY A 116 -3.83 -8.30 1.89
CA GLY A 116 -4.77 -8.26 0.77
C GLY A 116 -5.35 -6.87 0.49
N LYS A 117 -5.04 -5.85 1.31
CA LYS A 117 -5.41 -4.46 1.02
C LYS A 117 -4.51 -3.89 -0.08
N SER A 118 -5.11 -3.26 -1.09
CA SER A 118 -4.37 -2.57 -2.16
C SER A 118 -5.19 -1.43 -2.78
N ILE A 119 -4.53 -0.40 -3.27
CA ILE A 119 -5.15 0.70 -4.02
C ILE A 119 -5.77 0.20 -5.32
N LYS A 120 -5.21 -0.86 -5.91
CA LYS A 120 -5.77 -1.48 -7.13
C LYS A 120 -7.23 -1.91 -6.93
N GLU A 121 -7.60 -2.40 -5.75
CA GLU A 121 -9.00 -2.73 -5.42
C GLU A 121 -9.89 -1.49 -5.39
N ILE A 122 -9.42 -0.39 -4.79
CA ILE A 122 -10.14 0.90 -4.76
C ILE A 122 -10.42 1.37 -6.20
N ILE A 123 -9.39 1.40 -7.04
CA ILE A 123 -9.51 1.81 -8.45
C ILE A 123 -10.47 0.88 -9.21
N GLY A 124 -10.40 -0.43 -8.97
CA GLY A 124 -11.28 -1.43 -9.57
C GLY A 124 -12.75 -1.17 -9.26
N SER A 125 -13.09 -0.97 -7.98
CA SER A 125 -14.47 -0.66 -7.57
C SER A 125 -14.95 0.68 -8.11
N MET A 126 -14.10 1.71 -8.14
CA MET A 126 -14.45 3.01 -8.74
C MET A 126 -14.74 2.91 -10.24
N LYS A 127 -13.91 2.17 -10.98
CA LYS A 127 -14.12 1.90 -12.42
C LYS A 127 -15.40 1.09 -12.67
N SER A 128 -15.67 0.10 -11.82
CA SER A 128 -16.88 -0.73 -11.91
C SER A 128 -18.14 0.11 -11.75
N ALA A 129 -18.22 0.94 -10.70
CA ALA A 129 -19.34 1.84 -10.47
C ALA A 129 -19.51 2.85 -11.62
N ALA A 130 -18.42 3.48 -12.06
CA ALA A 130 -18.46 4.37 -13.23
C ALA A 130 -18.99 3.68 -14.48
N GLY A 131 -18.65 2.40 -14.67
CA GLY A 131 -19.15 1.53 -15.73
C GLY A 131 -20.67 1.37 -15.75
N LYS A 132 -21.30 1.26 -14.57
CA LYS A 132 -22.76 1.09 -14.41
C LYS A 132 -23.53 2.37 -14.71
N HIS A 133 -22.96 3.51 -14.34
CA HIS A 133 -23.59 4.83 -14.45
C HIS A 133 -23.11 5.63 -15.67
N LYS A 134 -22.48 4.97 -16.65
CA LYS A 134 -21.89 5.62 -17.83
C LYS A 134 -22.90 6.52 -18.55
N THR A 135 -22.64 7.82 -18.53
CA THR A 135 -23.12 8.79 -19.51
C THR A 135 -21.90 9.39 -20.24
N GLY A 136 -21.76 9.14 -21.55
CA GLY A 136 -20.64 9.65 -22.35
C GLY A 136 -19.27 9.02 -22.01
N SER A 137 -18.19 9.81 -22.12
CA SER A 137 -16.79 9.37 -22.03
C SER A 137 -16.21 9.28 -20.60
N MET A 138 -17.05 9.28 -19.57
CA MET A 138 -16.61 9.38 -18.17
C MET A 138 -16.02 8.05 -17.68
N GLY A 139 -14.71 8.04 -17.36
CA GLY A 139 -13.95 6.82 -17.06
C GLY A 139 -13.90 6.42 -15.57
N VAL A 140 -13.88 7.40 -14.66
CA VAL A 140 -13.86 7.24 -13.19
C VAL A 140 -14.42 8.53 -12.56
N CYS A 141 -15.33 8.46 -11.58
CA CYS A 141 -15.79 9.60 -10.78
C CYS A 141 -15.46 9.37 -9.29
N CYS A 142 -14.85 10.35 -8.64
CA CYS A 142 -14.59 10.37 -7.20
C CYS A 142 -15.23 11.57 -6.48
N GLY A 143 -15.93 12.43 -7.22
CA GLY A 143 -16.40 13.72 -6.72
C GLY A 143 -15.24 14.61 -6.25
N THR A 144 -15.37 15.17 -5.06
CA THR A 144 -14.40 16.06 -4.38
C THR A 144 -13.34 15.29 -3.60
N ASP A 145 -12.24 15.94 -3.22
CA ASP A 145 -11.19 15.35 -2.35
C ASP A 145 -11.77 14.78 -1.05
N LYS A 146 -12.77 15.43 -0.45
CA LYS A 146 -13.44 14.93 0.76
C LYS A 146 -14.15 13.60 0.51
N GLN A 147 -14.79 13.44 -0.66
CA GLN A 147 -15.46 12.20 -1.04
C GLN A 147 -14.44 11.10 -1.34
N LEU A 148 -13.33 11.41 -2.02
CA LEU A 148 -12.26 10.45 -2.24
C LEU A 148 -11.63 9.98 -0.92
N ILE A 149 -11.37 10.89 0.02
CA ILE A 149 -10.89 10.54 1.37
C ILE A 149 -11.88 9.62 2.09
N ALA A 150 -13.18 9.88 1.99
CA ALA A 150 -14.20 9.01 2.60
C ALA A 150 -14.20 7.60 1.98
N VAL A 151 -14.05 7.48 0.65
CA VAL A 151 -13.89 6.18 -0.04
C VAL A 151 -12.65 5.44 0.46
N ILE A 152 -11.50 6.13 0.55
CA ILE A 152 -10.24 5.56 1.04
C ILE A 152 -10.39 5.05 2.48
N LYS A 153 -10.99 5.87 3.36
CA LYS A 153 -11.25 5.49 4.76
C LYS A 153 -12.16 4.27 4.86
N ALA A 154 -13.27 4.28 4.13
CA ALA A 154 -14.21 3.16 4.12
C ALA A 154 -13.52 1.86 3.70
N TYR A 155 -12.64 1.88 2.69
CA TYR A 155 -11.94 0.67 2.25
C TYR A 155 -11.01 0.09 3.31
N TYR A 156 -10.14 0.93 3.87
CA TYR A 156 -9.11 0.47 4.80
C TYR A 156 -9.72 0.13 6.16
N LEU A 157 -10.61 0.97 6.70
CA LEU A 157 -11.17 0.81 8.04
C LEU A 157 -12.40 -0.11 8.08
N ASP A 158 -13.30 0.00 7.11
CA ASP A 158 -14.63 -0.64 7.16
C ASP A 158 -14.77 -1.79 6.14
N GLY A 159 -13.85 -1.90 5.19
CA GLY A 159 -13.80 -2.96 4.19
C GLY A 159 -14.43 -2.63 2.83
N LYS A 160 -14.35 -3.61 1.92
CA LYS A 160 -14.72 -3.44 0.51
C LYS A 160 -16.19 -3.09 0.30
N GLU A 161 -17.10 -3.74 1.03
CA GLU A 161 -18.54 -3.46 0.91
C GLU A 161 -18.90 -2.02 1.33
N ALA A 162 -18.27 -1.51 2.39
CA ALA A 162 -18.48 -0.14 2.85
C ALA A 162 -17.95 0.87 1.82
N MET A 163 -16.76 0.61 1.26
CA MET A 163 -16.20 1.40 0.16
C MET A 163 -17.14 1.41 -1.06
N GLU A 164 -17.66 0.25 -1.46
CA GLU A 164 -18.55 0.15 -2.63
C GLU A 164 -19.86 0.92 -2.41
N LYS A 165 -20.47 0.83 -1.22
CA LYS A 165 -21.63 1.66 -0.87
C LYS A 165 -21.32 3.16 -0.91
N MET A 166 -20.15 3.55 -0.40
CA MET A 166 -19.68 4.94 -0.43
C MET A 166 -19.53 5.43 -1.88
N ILE A 167 -18.92 4.62 -2.75
CA ILE A 167 -18.75 4.94 -4.19
C ILE A 167 -20.11 5.06 -4.89
N GLU A 168 -21.04 4.13 -4.66
CA GLU A 168 -22.37 4.16 -5.30
C GLU A 168 -23.17 5.41 -4.88
N SER A 169 -22.99 5.91 -3.64
CA SER A 169 -23.63 7.15 -3.18
C SER A 169 -23.15 8.44 -3.87
N LEU A 170 -22.11 8.36 -4.70
CA LEU A 170 -21.57 9.50 -5.46
C LEU A 170 -22.27 9.73 -6.80
N TYR A 171 -23.17 8.81 -7.19
CA TYR A 171 -23.99 8.88 -8.40
C TYR A 171 -25.45 9.18 -8.06
#